data_AF-A0A1C6H751-F1
#
_entry.id   AF-A0A1C6H751-F1
#
_cell.length_a   1.000
_cell.length_b   1.000
_cell.length_c   1.000
_cell.angle_alpha   90.00
_cell.angle_beta   90.00
_cell.angle_gamma   90.00
#
_symmetry.space_group_name_H-M   'P 1'
#
loop_
_entity.id
_entity.type
_entity.pdbx_description
1 polymer ?
#
loop_
_entity_poly.entity_id
_entity_poly.type
_entity_poly.pdbx_seq_one_letter_code
_entity_poly.pdbx_strand_id
1 'polypeptide(L)' 'MEIDFTTQEVLFIYGYFKKKIQKLDILKSTPNCPIADESINQEIELYSSIVDKLKQAQPNLSNLDSYF' A
#
# COMPACT_ATOMS: atom_id res chain seq x y z
N MET A 1 9.39 -10.86 20.80
CA MET A 1 8.27 -9.93 21.10
C MET A 1 7.28 -10.14 19.99
N GLU A 2 6.14 -10.76 20.28
CA GLU A 2 5.08 -11.01 19.30
C GLU A 2 4.18 -9.78 19.31
N ILE A 3 4.00 -9.14 18.15
CA ILE A 3 3.10 -8.00 18.00
C ILE A 3 1.85 -8.55 17.33
N ASP A 4 0.81 -8.75 18.12
CA ASP A 4 -0.50 -9.15 17.61
C ASP A 4 -1.30 -7.92 17.21
N PHE A 5 -1.77 -7.91 15.97
CA PHE A 5 -2.70 -6.90 15.49
C PHE A 5 -4.12 -7.45 15.52
N THR A 6 -5.04 -6.63 16.01
CA THR A 6 -6.46 -6.87 15.82
C THR A 6 -6.82 -6.80 14.33
N THR A 7 -7.91 -7.45 13.95
CA THR A 7 -8.43 -7.38 12.57
C THR A 7 -8.65 -5.95 12.09
N GLN A 8 -9.09 -5.06 12.99
CA GLN A 8 -9.31 -3.64 12.68
C GLN A 8 -7.99 -2.92 12.40
N GLU A 9 -6.94 -3.17 13.18
CA GLU A 9 -5.61 -2.60 12.93
C GLU A 9 -5.04 -3.10 11.60
N VAL A 10 -5.17 -4.40 11.31
CA VAL A 10 -4.76 -4.97 10.02
C VAL A 10 -5.49 -4.28 8.86
N LEU A 11 -6.80 -4.06 8.98
CA LEU A 11 -7.60 -3.34 7.99
C LEU A 11 -7.14 -1.89 7.80
N PHE A 12 -6.86 -1.18 8.89
CA PHE A 12 -6.36 0.19 8.85
C PHE A 12 -5.00 0.29 8.17
N ILE A 13 -4.06 -0.61 8.53
CA ILE A 13 -2.73 -0.66 7.95
C ILE A 13 -2.82 -0.97 6.45
N TYR A 14 -3.62 -1.98 6.08
CA TYR A 14 -3.84 -2.34 4.68
C TYR A 14 -4.38 -1.16 3.86
N GLY A 15 -5.45 -0.51 4.34
CA GLY A 15 -6.05 0.64 3.65
C GLY A 15 -5.12 1.85 3.58
N TYR A 16 -4.30 2.08 4.61
CA TYR A 16 -3.30 3.13 4.62
C TYR A 16 -2.27 2.95 3.49
N PHE A 17 -1.69 1.76 3.35
CA PHE A 17 -0.70 1.50 2.30
C PHE A 17 -1.31 1.52 0.91
N LYS A 18 -2.51 0.96 0.71
CA LYS A 18 -3.24 1.08 -0.57
C LYS A 18 -3.44 2.54 -0.98
N LYS A 19 -3.87 3.40 -0.05
CA LYS A 19 -4.04 4.84 -0.31
C LYS A 19 -2.71 5.55 -0.59
N LYS A 20 -1.61 5.11 0.02
CA LYS A 20 -0.27 5.66 -0.27
C LYS A 20 0.20 5.28 -1.67
N ILE A 21 0.04 4.03 -2.07
CA ILE A 21 0.37 3.55 -3.43
C ILE A 21 -0.37 4.39 -4.47
N GLN A 22 -1.69 4.56 -4.33
CA GLN A 22 -2.48 5.40 -5.25
C GLN A 22 -2.00 6.83 -5.34
N LYS A 23 -1.63 7.43 -4.20
CA LYS A 23 -1.10 8.81 -4.20
C LYS A 23 0.23 8.90 -4.95
N LEU A 24 1.08 7.89 -4.82
CA LEU A 24 2.34 7.81 -5.56
C LEU A 24 2.11 7.60 -7.07
N ASP A 25 1.14 6.76 -7.44
CA ASP A 25 0.74 6.59 -8.85
C ASP A 25 0.23 7.90 -9.46
N ILE A 26 -0.62 8.63 -8.73
CA ILE A 26 -1.11 9.96 -9.16
C ILE A 26 0.05 10.95 -9.27
N LEU A 27 0.95 10.97 -8.29
CA LEU A 27 2.11 11.85 -8.29
C LEU A 27 3.06 11.56 -9.47
N LYS A 28 3.31 10.29 -9.76
CA LYS A 28 4.08 9.84 -10.94
C LYS A 28 3.43 10.27 -12.25
N SER A 29 2.10 10.27 -12.29
CA SER A 29 1.31 10.67 -13.45
C SER A 29 1.20 12.20 -13.62
N THR A 30 1.68 12.98 -12.66
CA THR A 30 1.54 14.45 -12.68
C THR A 30 2.59 15.06 -13.62
N PRO A 31 2.20 15.98 -14.54
CA PRO A 31 3.15 16.65 -15.41
C PRO A 31 4.22 17.40 -14.61
N ASN A 32 5.47 17.34 -15.07
CA ASN A 32 6.63 17.99 -14.42
C ASN A 32 6.83 17.57 -12.96
N CYS A 33 6.57 16.29 -12.62
CA CYS A 33 6.87 15.77 -11.30
C CYS A 33 8.35 16.00 -10.97
N PRO A 34 8.70 16.70 -9.88
CA PRO A 34 10.08 17.01 -9.53
C PRO A 34 10.82 15.83 -8.90
N ILE A 35 10.13 14.71 -8.66
CA ILE A 35 10.66 13.51 -8.04
C ILE A 35 10.97 12.51 -9.16
N ALA A 36 12.14 11.90 -9.10
CA ALA A 36 12.55 10.89 -10.07
C ALA A 36 11.62 9.67 -10.01
N ASP A 37 11.22 9.17 -11.18
CA ASP A 37 10.37 7.98 -11.32
C ASP A 37 10.92 6.77 -10.55
N GLU A 38 12.25 6.59 -10.54
CA GLU A 38 12.91 5.50 -9.80
C GLU A 38 12.61 5.57 -8.30
N SER A 39 12.68 6.76 -7.70
CA SER A 39 12.37 6.95 -6.28
C SER A 39 10.90 6.65 -5.98
N ILE A 40 9.99 7.09 -6.85
CA ILE A 40 8.56 6.80 -6.70
C ILE A 40 8.30 5.30 -6.83
N ASN A 41 8.92 4.63 -7.80
CA ASN A 41 8.76 3.20 -8.03
C ASN A 41 9.29 2.37 -6.86
N GLN A 42 10.44 2.73 -6.28
CA GLN A 42 10.99 2.07 -5.10
C GLN A 42 10.02 2.15 -3.91
N GLU A 43 9.37 3.31 -3.71
CA GLU A 43 8.41 3.49 -2.63
C GLU A 43 7.10 2.72 -2.88
N ILE A 44 6.61 2.70 -4.13
CA ILE A 44 5.46 1.87 -4.54
C ILE A 44 5.76 0.39 -4.31
N GLU A 45 6.95 -0.09 -4.70
CA GLU A 45 7.36 -1.49 -4.54
C GLU A 45 7.40 -1.87 -3.06
N LEU A 46 7.99 -1.02 -2.22
CA LEU A 46 8.01 -1.22 -0.78
C LEU A 46 6.60 -1.34 -0.21
N TYR A 47 5.71 -0.40 -0.50
CA TYR A 47 4.34 -0.42 0.01
C TYR A 47 3.51 -1.59 -0.53
N SER A 48 3.70 -1.95 -1.80
CA SER A 48 3.06 -3.11 -2.41
C SER A 48 3.50 -4.40 -1.71
N SER A 49 4.79 -4.53 -1.38
CA SER A 49 5.29 -5.70 -0.64
C SER A 49 4.64 -5.85 0.74
N ILE A 50 4.32 -4.73 1.41
CA ILE A 50 3.62 -4.74 2.70
C ILE A 50 2.17 -5.19 2.50
N VAL A 51 1.48 -4.62 1.51
CA VAL A 51 0.11 -5.01 1.14
C VAL A 51 0.03 -6.51 0.82
N ASP A 52 0.97 -7.04 0.07
CA ASP A 52 1.01 -8.45 -0.29
C ASP A 52 1.23 -9.36 0.91
N LYS A 53 2.14 -8.98 1.82
CA LYS A 53 2.34 -9.71 3.09
C LYS A 53 1.07 -9.72 3.95
N LEU A 54 0.35 -8.59 4.00
CA LEU A 54 -0.94 -8.51 4.72
C LEU A 54 -1.99 -9.41 4.07
N LYS A 55 -2.08 -9.45 2.73
CA LYS A 55 -2.99 -10.36 2.01
C LYS A 55 -2.65 -11.83 2.26
N GLN A 56 -1.37 -12.18 2.32
CA GLN A 56 -0.94 -13.55 2.66
C GLN A 56 -1.35 -13.94 4.07
N ALA A 57 -1.20 -13.02 5.04
CA ALA A 57 -1.59 -13.25 6.42
C ALA A 57 -3.12 -13.28 6.62
N GLN A 58 -3.85 -12.43 5.90
CA GLN A 58 -5.31 -12.32 5.99
C GLN A 58 -5.94 -12.21 4.59
N PRO A 59 -6.20 -13.34 3.90
CA PRO A 59 -6.65 -13.38 2.50
C PRO A 59 -7.94 -12.58 2.22
N ASN A 60 -8.81 -12.44 3.23
CA ASN A 60 -10.06 -11.68 3.13
C ASN A 60 -9.85 -10.19 2.83
N LEU A 61 -8.64 -9.64 3.03
CA LEU A 61 -8.30 -8.27 2.66
C LEU A 61 -8.36 -8.04 1.15
N SER A 62 -8.17 -9.08 0.32
CA SER A 62 -8.28 -8.96 -1.14
C SER A 62 -9.68 -8.52 -1.61
N ASN A 63 -10.72 -8.83 -0.83
CA ASN A 63 -12.09 -8.35 -1.09
C ASN A 63 -12.19 -6.81 -1.08
N LEU A 64 -11.23 -6.15 -0.42
CA LEU A 64 -11.19 -4.70 -0.31
C LEU A 64 -10.47 -4.02 -1.47
N ASP A 65 -9.79 -4.76 -2.35
CA ASP A 65 -9.06 -4.17 -3.48
C ASP A 65 -9.99 -3.33 -4.38
N SER A 66 -11.28 -3.67 -4.43
CA SER A 66 -12.31 -2.94 -5.21
C SER A 66 -12.65 -1.54 -4.69
N TYR A 67 -12.29 -1.21 -3.44
CA TYR A 67 -12.55 0.10 -2.82
C TYR A 67 -11.37 1.06 -2.94
N PHE A 68 -10.26 0.59 -3.52
CA PHE A 68 -9.05 1.35 -3.73
C PHE A 68 -8.73 1.35 -5.23
#